data_AF-A0A441WF33-F1
#
_entry.id   AF-A0A441WF33-F1
#
_cell.length_a   1.000
_cell.length_b   1.000
_cell.length_c   1.000
_cell.angle_alpha   90.00
_cell.angle_beta   90.00
_cell.angle_gamma   90.00
#
_symmetry.space_group_name_H-M   'P 1'
#
loop_
_entity.id
_entity.type
_entity.pdbx_description
1 polymer ?
#
loop_
_entity_poly.entity_id
_entity_poly.type
_entity_poly.pdbx_seq_one_letter_code
_entity_poly.pdbx_strand_id
1 'polypeptide(L)'
;GERAQVGIRPADVTVAAHTRARGASSSHEGRLLHTENLGNEIILHLTLAGDRQVPFTARLPQREWATIQASGGNPNIVQVGLPAERFLVFNAAGRLIPSKGVQISKRLEAVS
;
A
#
# COMPACT_ATOMS: atom_id res chain seq x y z
N GLY A 1 -13.58 -0.01 20.22
CA GLY A 1 -14.26 -0.59 19.04
C GLY A 1 -13.71 -1.97 18.80
N GLU A 2 -14.50 -2.86 18.19
CA GLU A 2 -14.03 -4.19 17.78
C GLU A 2 -12.88 -4.10 16.77
N ARG A 3 -11.94 -5.05 16.82
CA ARG A 3 -10.87 -5.15 15.83
C ARG A 3 -11.45 -5.68 14.52
N ALA A 4 -11.16 -4.98 13.43
CA ALA A 4 -11.49 -5.40 12.08
C ALA A 4 -10.20 -5.55 11.27
N GLN A 5 -10.19 -6.50 10.33
CA GLN A 5 -9.11 -6.65 9.38
C GLN A 5 -9.45 -5.86 8.12
N VAL A 6 -8.45 -5.19 7.56
CA VAL A 6 -8.58 -4.42 6.32
C VAL A 6 -7.74 -5.10 5.25
N GLY A 7 -8.39 -5.51 4.16
CA GLY A 7 -7.75 -6.02 2.97
C GLY A 7 -7.76 -4.99 1.84
N ILE A 8 -6.70 -4.97 1.04
CA ILE A 8 -6.61 -4.24 -0.22
C ILE A 8 -5.97 -5.16 -1.25
N ARG A 9 -6.44 -5.11 -2.50
CA ARG A 9 -5.82 -5.90 -3.56
C ARG A 9 -4.52 -5.24 -4.01
N PRO A 10 -3.48 -6.00 -4.40
CA PRO A 10 -2.22 -5.41 -4.85
C PRO A 10 -2.35 -4.45 -6.02
N ALA A 11 -3.33 -4.67 -6.91
CA ALA A 11 -3.61 -3.80 -8.05
C ALA A 11 -4.34 -2.50 -7.69
N ASP A 12 -4.93 -2.40 -6.49
CA ASP A 12 -5.58 -1.18 -5.98
C ASP A 12 -4.60 -0.32 -5.15
N VAL A 13 -3.37 -0.79 -4.89
CA VAL A 13 -2.32 -0.03 -4.23
C VAL A 13 -1.64 0.89 -5.24
N THR A 14 -1.57 2.19 -4.94
CA THR A 14 -0.86 3.13 -5.80
C THR A 14 0.57 3.33 -5.33
N VAL A 15 1.51 3.37 -6.28
CA VAL A 15 2.94 3.53 -5.99
C VAL A 15 3.48 4.69 -6.81
N ALA A 16 4.22 5.59 -6.18
CA ALA A 16 4.85 6.74 -6.80
C ALA A 16 6.28 6.92 -6.31
N ALA A 17 7.08 7.65 -7.07
CA ALA A 17 8.43 8.02 -6.66
C ALA A 17 8.39 8.85 -5.38
N HIS A 18 9.33 8.59 -4.46
CA HIS A 18 9.52 9.39 -3.27
C HIS A 18 10.18 10.73 -3.63
N THR A 19 9.36 11.67 -4.11
CA THR A 19 9.77 13.05 -4.38
C THR A 19 9.34 13.95 -3.23
N ARG A 20 10.16 14.94 -2.86
CA ARG A 20 9.92 15.84 -1.70
C ARG A 20 8.72 16.80 -1.87
N ALA A 21 7.86 16.64 -2.86
CA ALA A 21 6.82 17.62 -3.17
C ALA A 21 5.49 17.33 -2.46
N ARG A 22 5.09 18.28 -1.61
CA ARG A 22 3.77 18.40 -0.95
C ARG A 22 2.63 18.38 -1.97
N GLY A 23 1.61 17.57 -1.73
CA GLY A 23 0.33 17.69 -2.42
C GLY A 23 -0.69 16.61 -2.04
N ALA A 24 -1.51 16.92 -1.03
CA ALA A 24 -2.86 16.39 -0.76
C ALA A 24 -3.21 14.97 -1.25
N SER A 25 -2.69 13.96 -0.56
CA SER A 25 -3.25 12.61 -0.50
C SER A 25 -2.63 11.91 0.70
N SER A 26 -3.33 11.00 1.38
CA SER A 26 -2.80 10.19 2.48
C SER A 26 -1.79 9.17 1.95
N SER A 27 -0.65 9.64 1.44
CA SER A 27 0.44 8.80 0.99
C SER A 27 1.32 8.41 2.18
N HIS A 28 1.66 7.13 2.23
CA HIS A 28 2.53 6.55 3.24
C HIS A 28 3.90 6.32 2.62
N GLU A 29 4.95 6.39 3.42
CA GLU A 29 6.26 5.94 2.98
C GLU A 29 6.29 4.41 2.99
N GLY A 30 6.58 3.81 1.84
CA GLY A 30 6.78 2.37 1.67
C GLY A 30 8.25 2.05 1.50
N ARG A 31 8.74 1.03 2.22
CA ARG A 31 10.07 0.45 2.03
C ARG A 31 9.98 -0.77 1.15
N LEU A 32 10.81 -0.82 0.11
CA LEU A 32 10.92 -1.95 -0.79
C LEU A 32 11.75 -3.06 -0.15
N LEU A 33 11.19 -4.26 -0.09
CA LEU A 33 11.87 -5.47 0.35
C LEU A 33 12.43 -6.26 -0.83
N HIS A 34 11.61 -6.45 -1.86
CA HIS A 34 11.97 -7.19 -3.07
C HIS A 34 11.01 -6.87 -4.23
N THR A 35 11.41 -7.19 -5.47
CA THR A 35 10.61 -6.99 -6.68
C THR A 35 10.63 -8.22 -7.57
N GLU A 36 9.46 -8.60 -8.08
CA GLU A 36 9.32 -9.68 -9.07
C GLU A 36 8.89 -9.10 -10.42
N ASN A 37 9.73 -9.28 -11.44
CA ASN A 37 9.43 -8.85 -12.81
C ASN A 37 8.70 -9.96 -13.56
N LEU A 38 7.49 -9.67 -14.04
CA LEU A 38 6.62 -10.60 -14.76
C LEU A 38 6.51 -10.26 -16.26
N GLY A 39 7.44 -9.47 -16.79
CA GLY A 39 7.46 -9.00 -18.18
C GLY A 39 6.72 -7.67 -18.34
N ASN A 40 5.39 -7.69 -18.40
CA ASN A 40 4.57 -6.49 -18.56
C ASN A 40 4.14 -5.84 -17.22
N GLU A 41 4.17 -6.61 -16.14
CA GLU A 41 3.85 -6.17 -14.77
C GLU A 41 5.06 -6.41 -13.84
N ILE A 42 5.06 -5.69 -12.72
CA ILE A 42 5.95 -5.95 -11.59
C ILE A 42 5.15 -6.10 -10.32
N ILE A 43 5.58 -7.00 -9.44
CA ILE A 43 5.11 -7.10 -8.07
C ILE A 43 6.17 -6.48 -7.16
N LEU A 44 5.75 -5.53 -6.32
CA LEU A 44 6.59 -4.93 -5.29
C LEU A 44 6.19 -5.51 -3.94
N HIS A 45 7.16 -6.04 -3.19
CA HIS A 45 6.98 -6.42 -1.79
C HIS A 45 7.42 -5.26 -0.91
N LEU A 46 6.50 -4.75 -0.10
CA LEU A 46 6.64 -3.48 0.61
C LEU A 46 6.33 -3.64 2.10
N THR A 47 6.90 -2.75 2.92
CA THR A 47 6.40 -2.46 4.28
C THR A 47 6.07 -0.99 4.41
N LEU A 48 5.05 -0.65 5.18
CA LEU A 48 4.77 0.76 5.52
C LEU A 48 5.71 1.21 6.65
N ALA A 49 6.21 2.44 6.56
CA ALA A 49 6.94 3.07 7.65
C ALA A 49 6.03 3.24 8.88
N GLY A 50 6.49 2.79 10.05
CA GLY A 50 5.76 2.84 11.32
C GLY A 50 6.06 1.63 12.23
N ASP A 51 5.44 1.59 13.41
CA ASP A 51 5.77 0.65 14.50
C ASP A 51 5.49 -0.84 14.18
N ARG A 52 4.65 -1.15 13.19
CA ARG A 52 4.22 -2.53 12.91
C ARG A 52 4.65 -3.12 11.57
N GLN A 53 5.44 -2.39 10.76
CA GLN A 53 6.04 -2.82 9.49
C GLN A 53 5.32 -3.98 8.79
N VAL A 54 4.03 -3.81 8.49
CA VAL A 54 3.20 -4.88 7.95
C VAL A 54 3.59 -5.10 6.49
N PRO A 55 3.98 -6.33 6.09
CA PRO A 55 4.30 -6.62 4.71
C PRO A 55 3.02 -6.65 3.87
N PHE A 56 3.08 -6.06 2.68
CA PHE A 56 2.01 -6.11 1.68
C PHE A 56 2.62 -6.02 0.28
N THR A 57 1.81 -6.30 -0.74
CA THR A 57 2.24 -6.24 -2.13
C THR A 57 1.50 -5.17 -2.91
N ALA A 58 2.20 -4.57 -3.86
CA ALA A 58 1.63 -3.72 -4.89
C ALA A 58 1.92 -4.33 -6.26
N ARG A 59 0.99 -4.16 -7.21
CA ARG A 59 1.17 -4.60 -8.60
C ARG A 59 0.90 -3.44 -9.54
N LEU A 60 1.85 -3.18 -10.43
CA LEU A 60 1.77 -2.10 -11.41
C LEU A 60 2.46 -2.49 -12.73
N PRO A 61 2.14 -1.82 -13.84
CA PRO A 61 2.83 -2.04 -15.11
C PRO A 61 4.34 -1.77 -15.01
N GLN A 62 5.14 -2.62 -15.68
CA GLN A 62 6.61 -2.52 -15.68
C GLN A 62 7.11 -1.14 -16.17
N ARG A 63 6.40 -0.52 -17.12
CA ARG A 63 6.72 0.83 -17.64
C ARG A 63 6.58 1.93 -16.58
N GLU A 64 5.60 1.81 -15.70
CA GLU A 64 5.35 2.77 -14.62
C GLU A 64 6.43 2.63 -13.56
N TRP A 65 6.79 1.39 -13.23
CA TRP A 65 7.91 1.12 -12.34
C TRP A 65 9.24 1.67 -12.87
N ALA A 66 9.54 1.48 -14.16
CA ALA A 66 10.75 2.05 -14.77
C ALA A 66 10.79 3.58 -14.65
N THR A 67 9.63 4.24 -14.77
CA THR A 67 9.51 5.70 -14.60
C THR A 67 9.74 6.12 -13.14
N ILE A 68 9.21 5.37 -12.19
CA ILE A 68 9.42 5.58 -10.75
C ILE A 68 10.91 5.46 -10.40
N GLN A 69 11.58 4.41 -10.90
CA GLN A 69 13.02 4.21 -10.68
C GLN A 69 13.86 5.32 -11.31
N ALA A 70 13.49 5.80 -12.51
CA ALA A 70 14.20 6.86 -13.21
C ALA A 70 14.01 8.26 -12.57
N SER A 71 12.99 8.45 -11.72
CA SER A 71 12.67 9.75 -11.11
C SER A 71 13.72 10.26 -10.11
N GLY A 72 14.69 9.41 -9.74
CA GLY A 72 15.74 9.74 -8.78
C GLY A 72 15.24 9.74 -7.33
N GLY A 73 16.10 9.34 -6.39
CA GLY A 73 15.75 9.17 -4.99
C GLY A 73 16.38 7.92 -4.38
N ASN A 74 15.97 7.57 -3.16
CA ASN A 74 16.39 6.31 -2.57
C ASN A 74 15.68 5.15 -3.30
N PRO A 75 16.41 4.20 -3.92
CA PRO A 75 15.80 3.12 -4.70
C PRO A 75 14.94 2.15 -3.87
N ASN A 76 15.09 2.18 -2.54
CA ASN A 76 14.36 1.34 -1.61
C ASN A 76 13.16 2.04 -0.96
N ILE A 77 12.87 3.29 -1.32
CA ILE A 77 11.78 4.07 -0.71
C ILE A 77 10.84 4.59 -1.81
N VAL A 78 9.54 4.33 -1.62
CA VAL A 78 8.46 4.78 -2.51
C VAL A 78 7.36 5.46 -1.71
N GLN A 79 6.53 6.25 -2.39
CA GLN A 79 5.27 6.72 -1.84
C GLN A 79 4.17 5.72 -2.18
N VAL A 80 3.35 5.38 -1.19
CA VAL A 80 2.28 4.38 -1.29
C VAL A 80 0.94 5.03 -0.96
N GLY A 81 0.00 5.00 -1.90
CA GLY A 81 -1.39 5.36 -1.64
C GLY A 81 -2.23 4.12 -1.40
N LEU A 82 -3.08 4.21 -0.37
CA LEU A 82 -4.03 3.16 0.02
C LEU A 82 -5.45 3.75 -0.07
N PRO A 83 -6.07 3.72 -1.26
CA PRO A 83 -7.40 4.29 -1.48
C PRO A 83 -8.44 3.54 -0.66
N ALA A 84 -9.02 4.21 0.33
CA ALA A 84 -9.91 3.57 1.31
C ALA A 84 -11.23 3.09 0.70
N GLU A 85 -11.66 3.68 -0.42
CA GLU A 85 -12.79 3.21 -1.22
C GLU A 85 -12.56 1.82 -1.83
N ARG A 86 -11.30 1.35 -1.88
CA ARG A 86 -10.91 0.01 -2.35
C ARG A 86 -10.73 -0.99 -1.22
N PHE A 87 -10.89 -0.56 0.04
CA PHE A 87 -10.73 -1.45 1.19
C PHE A 87 -11.88 -2.45 1.30
N LEU A 88 -11.50 -3.69 1.57
CA LEU A 88 -12.39 -4.75 2.01
C LEU A 88 -12.23 -4.90 3.52
N VAL A 89 -13.34 -4.83 4.26
CA VAL A 89 -13.32 -4.86 5.72
C VAL A 89 -13.87 -6.19 6.19
N PHE A 90 -13.13 -6.89 7.03
CA PHE A 90 -13.51 -8.19 7.56
C PHE A 90 -13.65 -8.11 9.09
N ASN A 91 -14.71 -8.71 9.62
CA ASN A 91 -14.85 -8.86 11.07
C ASN A 91 -13.90 -9.95 11.61
N ALA A 92 -13.87 -10.13 12.94
CA ALA A 92 -13.02 -11.14 13.58
C ALA A 92 -13.31 -12.59 13.14
N ALA A 93 -14.50 -12.86 12.58
CA ALA A 93 -14.86 -14.15 12.01
C ALA A 93 -14.49 -14.29 10.52
N GLY A 94 -13.75 -13.32 9.95
CA GLY A 94 -13.33 -13.32 8.55
C GLY A 94 -14.44 -13.00 7.55
N ARG A 95 -15.61 -12.53 8.01
CA ARG A 95 -16.73 -12.19 7.12
C ARG A 95 -16.58 -10.75 6.63
N LEU A 96 -16.79 -10.55 5.32
CA LEU A 96 -16.83 -9.24 4.69
C LEU A 96 -18.01 -8.44 5.28
N ILE A 97 -17.73 -7.21 5.72
CA ILE A 97 -18.74 -6.28 6.24
C ILE A 97 -18.77 -4.99 5.40
N PRO A 98 -19.94 -4.33 5.28
CA PRO A 98 -20.06 -3.07 4.55
C PRO A 98 -19.11 -2.00 5.11
N SER A 99 -18.31 -1.39 4.23
CA SER A 99 -17.29 -0.38 4.60
C SER A 99 -17.87 0.99 4.98
N LYS A 100 -19.20 1.19 4.91
CA LYS A 100 -19.91 2.47 5.18
C LYS A 100 -19.76 3.02 6.61
N GLY A 101 -18.97 2.40 7.48
CA GLY A 101 -18.69 2.85 8.85
C GLY A 101 -17.21 2.86 9.25
N VAL A 102 -16.28 2.56 8.34
CA VAL A 102 -14.85 2.61 8.69
C VAL A 102 -14.35 4.03 8.54
N GLN A 103 -14.50 4.81 9.62
CA GLN A 103 -13.64 5.98 9.81
C GLN A 103 -12.21 5.46 9.87
N ILE A 104 -11.39 5.85 8.90
CA ILE A 104 -9.96 5.55 8.87
C ILE A 104 -9.32 6.29 10.05
N SER A 105 -9.40 5.68 11.23
CA SER A 105 -8.50 6.00 12.31
C SER A 105 -7.09 5.74 11.78
N LYS A 106 -6.16 6.66 12.00
CA LYS A 106 -4.75 6.63 11.53
C LYS A 106 -3.96 5.36 11.90
N ARG A 107 -4.57 4.37 12.55
CA ARG A 107 -3.97 3.09 12.93
C ARG A 107 -4.60 1.95 12.15
N LEU A 108 -3.95 1.57 11.05
CA LEU A 108 -4.06 0.24 10.49
C LEU A 108 -3.17 -0.68 11.35
N GLU A 109 -3.79 -1.58 12.11
CA GLU A 109 -3.11 -2.57 12.94
C GLU A 109 -3.27 -3.96 12.29
N ALA A 110 -2.18 -4.62 11.90
CA ALA A 110 -2.23 -6.01 11.45
C ALA A 110 -2.39 -6.97 12.64
N VAL A 111 -3.04 -8.11 12.37
CA VAL A 111 -3.18 -9.23 13.30
C VAL A 111 -2.23 -10.34 12.84
N SER A 112 -1.36 -10.78 13.76
CA SER A 112 -0.45 -11.93 13.64
C SER A 112 -1.20 -13.25 13.77
#